data_AF-A0A851HGS1-F1
#
_entry.id   AF-A0A851HGS1-F1
#
_cell.length_a   1.000
_cell.length_b   1.000
_cell.length_c   1.000
_cell.angle_alpha   90.00
_cell.angle_beta   90.00
_cell.angle_gamma   90.00
#
_symmetry.space_group_name_H-M   'P 1'
#
loop_
_entity.id
_entity.type
_entity.pdbx_description
1 polymer ?
#
loop_
_entity_poly.entity_id
_entity_poly.type
_entity_poly.pdbx_seq_one_letter_code
_entity_poly.pdbx_strand_id
1 'polypeptide(L)'
;MTATINESGSATVGAVGRIARITGPVIDAEFPADAMPDIYNALTVELILEGETSTVTFETAQHLGENLVRAIAMEATDGLVRGQEVRDTGAAISVPVGDVVKGHIFNALGDSLDVDISELDVQERWPIHRQPPHFADLEGSTEMLETGIKVIDLLTPYIQGGKIGLFGGAGVGKTVLIQEMITRVARNFGGTSVFAGVGERTLNGNDL
;
A
#
# COMPACT_ATOMS: atom_id res chain seq x y z
N MET A 1 -5.44 1.13 18.66
CA MET A 1 -4.36 2.06 19.01
C MET A 1 -4.00 2.85 17.76
N THR A 2 -4.53 4.06 17.61
CA THR A 2 -4.30 4.87 16.40
C THR A 2 -4.09 6.31 16.82
N ALA A 3 -2.84 6.74 16.83
CA ALA A 3 -2.45 8.15 16.80
C ALA A 3 -2.00 8.48 15.37
N THR A 4 -2.47 9.59 14.83
CA THR A 4 -2.12 10.08 13.49
C THR A 4 -0.99 11.09 13.62
N ILE A 5 0.24 10.70 13.26
CA ILE A 5 1.42 11.58 13.28
C ILE A 5 1.77 11.97 11.85
N ASN A 6 1.45 13.18 11.41
CA ASN A 6 1.75 13.64 10.04
C ASN A 6 3.21 14.10 9.94
N GLU A 7 4.10 13.22 9.47
CA GLU A 7 5.41 13.60 8.97
C GLU A 7 5.35 13.73 7.43
N SER A 8 5.36 14.98 6.95
CA SER A 8 5.49 15.30 5.53
C SER A 8 6.97 15.27 5.13
N GLY A 9 7.40 14.16 4.53
CA GLY A 9 8.72 14.06 3.90
C GLY A 9 8.77 14.93 2.64
N SER A 10 9.69 15.90 2.61
CA SER A 10 9.99 16.69 1.41
C SER A 10 10.75 15.82 0.40
N ALA A 11 10.14 15.48 -0.73
CA ALA A 11 10.79 14.73 -1.81
C ALA A 11 11.83 15.61 -2.54
N THR A 12 13.12 15.31 -2.34
CA THR A 12 14.19 15.76 -3.24
C THR A 12 14.33 14.75 -4.36
N VAL A 13 14.26 15.19 -5.62
CA VAL A 13 14.43 14.31 -6.78
C VAL A 13 15.74 13.51 -6.63
N GLY A 14 15.62 12.19 -6.59
CA GLY A 14 16.73 11.28 -6.37
C GLY A 14 17.62 11.15 -7.60
N ALA A 15 18.73 10.41 -7.45
CA ALA A 15 19.68 10.23 -8.53
C ALA A 15 19.18 9.29 -9.63
N VAL A 16 19.93 9.28 -10.73
CA VAL A 16 19.71 8.39 -11.86
C VAL A 16 20.75 7.27 -11.81
N GLY A 17 20.27 6.04 -11.79
CA GLY A 17 21.05 4.81 -11.83
C GLY A 17 20.79 3.99 -13.09
N ARG A 18 21.32 2.77 -13.11
CA ARG A 18 21.15 1.81 -14.22
C ARG A 18 20.90 0.39 -13.72
N ILE A 19 20.08 -0.37 -14.43
CA ILE A 19 19.83 -1.77 -14.10
C ILE A 19 21.09 -2.61 -14.35
N ALA A 20 21.66 -3.20 -13.31
CA ALA A 20 22.80 -4.12 -13.41
C ALA A 20 22.36 -5.57 -13.61
N ARG A 21 21.28 -5.99 -12.94
CA ARG A 21 20.76 -7.36 -12.98
C ARG A 21 19.23 -7.38 -12.87
N ILE A 22 18.61 -8.36 -13.53
CA ILE A 22 17.18 -8.66 -13.44
C ILE A 22 17.04 -10.14 -13.10
N THR A 23 16.23 -10.48 -12.10
CA THR A 23 15.98 -11.86 -11.63
C THR A 23 14.52 -11.97 -11.18
N GLY A 24 13.64 -12.34 -12.12
CA GLY A 24 12.18 -12.33 -11.89
C GLY A 24 11.72 -10.92 -11.47
N PRO A 25 10.95 -10.77 -10.38
CA PRO A 25 10.48 -9.47 -9.92
C PRO A 25 11.54 -8.63 -9.19
N VAL A 26 12.79 -9.12 -9.09
CA VAL A 26 13.87 -8.44 -8.38
C VAL A 26 14.88 -7.87 -9.38
N ILE A 27 15.25 -6.61 -9.20
CA ILE A 27 16.36 -5.98 -9.92
C ILE A 27 17.47 -5.61 -8.95
N ASP A 28 18.71 -5.66 -9.43
CA ASP A 28 19.84 -4.98 -8.81
C ASP A 28 20.18 -3.76 -9.69
N ALA A 29 20.19 -2.56 -9.13
CA ALA A 29 20.45 -1.30 -9.84
C ALA A 29 21.67 -0.58 -9.25
N GLU A 30 22.52 -0.04 -10.11
CA GLU A 30 23.72 0.71 -9.75
C GLU A 30 23.42 2.21 -9.74
N PHE A 31 23.79 2.89 -8.66
CA PHE A 31 23.64 4.35 -8.50
C PHE A 31 25.00 5.00 -8.21
N PRO A 32 25.12 6.34 -8.34
CA PRO A 32 26.29 7.05 -7.82
C PRO A 32 26.47 6.83 -6.31
N ALA A 33 27.72 6.67 -5.87
CA ALA A 33 28.04 6.35 -4.47
C ALA A 33 27.55 7.41 -3.46
N ASP A 34 27.48 8.66 -3.90
CA ASP A 34 27.04 9.83 -3.13
C ASP A 34 25.54 10.09 -3.19
N ALA A 35 24.80 9.30 -3.98
CA ALA A 35 23.36 9.46 -4.17
C ALA A 35 22.65 8.11 -4.28
N MET A 36 22.96 7.22 -3.35
CA MET A 36 22.29 5.93 -3.19
C MET A 36 20.86 6.13 -2.66
N PRO A 37 19.84 5.52 -3.28
CA PRO A 37 18.46 5.57 -2.79
C PRO A 37 18.35 4.97 -1.38
N ASP A 38 17.53 5.56 -0.52
CA ASP A 38 17.24 5.00 0.79
C ASP A 38 16.43 3.71 0.67
N ILE A 39 16.52 2.86 1.71
CA ILE A 39 15.61 1.71 1.81
C ILE A 39 14.17 2.24 1.87
N TYR A 40 13.28 1.58 1.13
CA TYR A 40 11.89 1.94 0.87
C TYR A 40 11.65 3.06 -0.14
N ASN A 41 12.70 3.70 -0.70
CA ASN A 41 12.48 4.65 -1.79
C ASN A 41 11.91 3.92 -3.03
N ALA A 42 10.95 4.57 -3.66
CA ALA A 42 10.41 4.16 -4.94
C ALA A 42 11.37 4.53 -6.07
N LEU A 43 11.64 3.56 -6.94
CA LEU A 43 12.43 3.72 -8.15
C LEU A 43 11.52 3.53 -9.36
N THR A 44 11.70 4.33 -10.41
CA THR A 44 10.90 4.23 -11.63
C THR A 44 11.77 3.95 -12.85
N VAL A 45 11.24 3.13 -13.75
CA VAL A 45 11.84 2.82 -15.03
C VAL A 45 10.81 3.04 -16.13
N GLU A 46 11.12 3.88 -17.10
CA GLU A 46 10.30 4.04 -18.30
C GLU A 46 10.55 2.85 -19.24
N LEU A 47 9.48 2.12 -19.56
CA LEU A 47 9.47 0.97 -20.44
C LEU A 47 8.69 1.32 -21.70
N ILE A 48 9.32 1.14 -22.87
CA ILE A 48 8.67 1.34 -24.16
C ILE A 48 8.43 -0.03 -24.79
N LEU A 49 7.17 -0.45 -24.85
CA LEU A 49 6.74 -1.69 -25.51
C LEU A 49 5.74 -1.36 -26.60
N GLU A 50 5.98 -1.87 -27.81
CA GLU A 50 5.07 -1.72 -28.96
C GLU A 50 4.66 -0.27 -29.30
N GLY A 51 5.46 0.72 -28.88
CA GLY A 51 5.19 2.15 -29.07
C GLY A 51 4.44 2.83 -27.93
N GLU A 52 4.01 2.09 -26.91
CA GLU A 52 3.47 2.64 -25.67
C GLU A 52 4.55 2.76 -24.60
N THR A 53 4.57 3.88 -23.89
CA THR A 53 5.47 4.12 -22.75
C THR A 53 4.70 3.87 -21.47
N SER A 54 5.12 2.89 -20.69
CA SER A 54 4.64 2.64 -19.33
C SER A 54 5.76 2.91 -18.33
N THR A 55 5.39 3.17 -17.08
CA THR A 55 6.34 3.31 -15.98
C THR A 55 6.24 2.07 -15.11
N VAL A 56 7.36 1.38 -14.90
CA VAL A 56 7.44 0.26 -13.96
C VAL A 56 8.01 0.79 -12.65
N THR A 57 7.26 0.59 -11.57
CA THR A 57 7.68 1.03 -10.23
C THR A 57 8.34 -0.11 -9.44
N PHE A 58 9.44 0.21 -8.76
CA PHE A 58 10.16 -0.67 -7.86
C PHE A 58 10.27 -0.04 -6.47
N GLU A 59 10.41 -0.86 -5.44
CA GLU A 59 10.74 -0.41 -4.08
C GLU A 59 12.14 -0.91 -3.70
N THR A 60 12.99 -0.01 -3.21
CA THR A 60 14.32 -0.35 -2.70
C THR A 60 14.22 -1.19 -1.43
N ALA A 61 14.70 -2.44 -1.47
CA ALA A 61 14.60 -3.37 -0.36
C ALA A 61 15.90 -3.48 0.44
N GLN A 62 17.06 -3.35 -0.22
CA GLN A 62 18.36 -3.59 0.42
C GLN A 62 19.50 -2.89 -0.33
N HIS A 63 20.55 -2.47 0.40
CA HIS A 63 21.85 -2.11 -0.18
C HIS A 63 22.77 -3.33 -0.21
N LEU A 64 23.31 -3.66 -1.40
CA LEU A 64 24.18 -4.82 -1.59
C LEU A 64 25.69 -4.50 -1.43
N GLY A 65 26.04 -3.21 -1.41
CA GLY A 65 27.43 -2.74 -1.52
C GLY A 65 27.82 -2.46 -2.97
N GLU A 66 29.01 -1.91 -3.19
CA GLU A 66 29.51 -1.54 -4.54
C GLU A 66 28.54 -0.65 -5.33
N ASN A 67 27.86 0.25 -4.62
CA ASN A 67 26.83 1.15 -5.16
C ASN A 67 25.61 0.44 -5.80
N LEU A 68 25.36 -0.81 -5.43
CA LEU A 68 24.20 -1.57 -5.87
C LEU A 68 23.09 -1.56 -4.81
N VAL A 69 21.88 -1.27 -5.27
CA VAL A 69 20.64 -1.49 -4.53
C VAL A 69 19.88 -2.67 -5.11
N ARG A 70 19.22 -3.44 -4.25
CA ARG A 70 18.23 -4.43 -4.65
C ARG A 70 16.84 -3.82 -4.50
N ALA A 71 16.07 -3.86 -5.58
CA ALA A 71 14.71 -3.37 -5.59
C ALA A 71 13.71 -4.44 -6.08
N ILE A 72 12.50 -4.38 -5.57
CA ILE A 72 11.40 -5.31 -5.86
C ILE A 72 10.38 -4.59 -6.74
N ALA A 73 10.00 -5.20 -7.85
CA ALA A 73 9.00 -4.66 -8.76
C ALA A 73 7.60 -4.75 -8.16
N MET A 74 6.82 -3.69 -8.32
CA MET A 74 5.39 -3.67 -7.98
C MET A 74 4.52 -4.15 -9.16
N GLU A 75 5.11 -4.26 -10.34
CA GLU A 75 4.46 -4.62 -11.60
C GLU A 75 5.32 -5.63 -12.38
N ALA A 76 4.84 -6.09 -13.54
CA ALA A 76 5.56 -7.03 -14.39
C ALA A 76 6.87 -6.42 -14.92
N THR A 77 7.95 -7.19 -14.87
CA THR A 77 9.30 -6.78 -15.32
C THR A 77 9.61 -7.20 -16.76
N ASP A 78 8.62 -7.72 -17.50
CA ASP A 78 8.79 -8.17 -18.87
C ASP A 78 9.19 -7.00 -19.79
N GLY A 79 10.18 -7.23 -20.64
CA GLY A 79 10.70 -6.21 -21.56
C GLY A 79 11.78 -5.30 -20.97
N LEU A 80 12.07 -5.36 -19.68
CA LEU A 80 13.18 -4.62 -19.09
C LEU A 80 14.53 -5.17 -19.53
N VAL A 81 15.49 -4.26 -19.73
CA VAL A 81 16.84 -4.60 -20.18
C VAL A 81 17.91 -4.07 -19.23
N ARG A 82 19.04 -4.78 -19.16
CA ARG A 82 20.21 -4.30 -18.40
C ARG A 82 20.76 -3.03 -19.03
N GLY A 83 21.25 -2.13 -18.18
CA GLY A 83 21.72 -0.81 -18.57
C GLY A 83 20.63 0.24 -18.74
N GLN A 84 19.36 -0.15 -18.67
CA GLN A 84 18.23 0.79 -18.70
C GLN A 84 18.29 1.73 -17.50
N GLU A 85 17.85 2.96 -17.73
CA GLU A 85 17.87 4.03 -16.72
C GLU A 85 16.86 3.76 -15.61
N VAL A 86 17.28 3.92 -14.37
CA VAL A 86 16.43 3.81 -13.17
C VAL A 86 16.48 5.14 -12.45
N ARG A 87 15.32 5.75 -12.17
CA ARG A 87 15.23 7.03 -11.48
C ARG A 87 14.79 6.80 -10.04
N ASP A 88 15.51 7.37 -9.09
CA ASP A 88 15.03 7.44 -7.70
C ASP A 88 14.06 8.61 -7.54
N THR A 89 12.90 8.34 -6.97
CA THR A 89 11.90 9.37 -6.66
C THR A 89 12.29 10.18 -5.42
N GLY A 90 13.22 9.68 -4.61
CA GLY A 90 13.67 10.30 -3.36
C GLY A 90 12.70 10.11 -2.18
N ALA A 91 11.64 9.33 -2.36
CA ALA A 91 10.64 9.05 -1.35
C ALA A 91 10.05 7.65 -1.51
N ALA A 92 9.39 7.14 -0.47
CA ALA A 92 8.61 5.91 -0.58
C ALA A 92 7.41 6.07 -1.52
N ILE A 93 6.87 4.93 -1.97
CA ILE A 93 5.58 4.89 -2.67
C ILE A 93 4.55 5.63 -1.82
N SER A 94 3.80 6.55 -2.44
CA SER A 94 2.82 7.39 -1.77
C SER A 94 1.44 7.21 -2.39
N VAL A 95 0.41 7.10 -1.54
CA VAL A 95 -0.96 6.81 -1.95
C VAL A 95 -1.90 7.96 -1.56
N PRO A 96 -2.98 8.19 -2.33
CA PRO A 96 -3.97 9.22 -1.99
C PRO A 96 -4.65 8.90 -0.65
N VAL A 97 -4.98 9.95 0.11
CA VAL A 97 -5.70 9.84 1.38
C VAL A 97 -6.81 10.90 1.49
N GLY A 98 -7.69 10.74 2.48
CA GLY A 98 -8.80 11.66 2.74
C GLY A 98 -10.14 11.14 2.23
N ASP A 99 -11.16 12.00 2.21
CA ASP A 99 -12.52 11.58 1.81
C ASP A 99 -12.64 11.27 0.32
N VAL A 100 -11.73 11.79 -0.51
CA VAL A 100 -11.71 11.58 -1.96
C VAL A 100 -11.52 10.11 -2.36
N VAL A 101 -10.93 9.28 -1.50
CA VAL A 101 -10.69 7.85 -1.82
C VAL A 101 -11.91 6.96 -1.53
N LYS A 102 -12.96 7.50 -0.91
CA LYS A 102 -14.13 6.72 -0.50
C LYS A 102 -14.92 6.26 -1.73
N GLY A 103 -15.18 4.95 -1.80
CA GLY A 103 -15.96 4.35 -2.87
C GLY A 103 -15.16 4.02 -4.14
N HIS A 104 -13.85 4.28 -4.12
CA HIS A 104 -12.95 4.01 -5.24
C HIS A 104 -12.02 2.82 -4.95
N ILE A 105 -11.48 2.24 -6.01
CA ILE A 105 -10.61 1.05 -5.93
C ILE A 105 -9.21 1.47 -6.34
N PHE A 106 -8.23 1.22 -5.47
CA PHE A 106 -6.84 1.58 -5.73
C PHE A 106 -5.93 0.35 -5.78
N ASN A 107 -4.91 0.39 -6.63
CA ASN A 107 -3.80 -0.56 -6.61
C ASN A 107 -2.81 -0.23 -5.47
N ALA A 108 -1.75 -1.04 -5.32
CA ALA A 108 -0.73 -0.84 -4.29
C ALA A 108 0.12 0.45 -4.47
N LEU A 109 0.15 1.01 -5.69
CA LEU A 109 0.83 2.25 -6.02
C LEU A 109 -0.03 3.49 -5.74
N GLY A 110 -1.33 3.30 -5.44
CA GLY A 110 -2.28 4.37 -5.22
C GLY A 110 -2.90 4.91 -6.51
N ASP A 111 -2.82 4.17 -7.62
CA ASP A 111 -3.55 4.47 -8.85
C ASP A 111 -4.96 3.91 -8.75
N SER A 112 -5.94 4.69 -9.21
CA SER A 112 -7.34 4.28 -9.24
C SER A 112 -7.57 3.29 -10.39
N LEU A 113 -8.37 2.26 -10.15
CA LEU A 113 -8.69 1.19 -11.12
C LEU A 113 -10.07 1.35 -11.76
N ASP A 114 -10.90 2.22 -11.20
CA ASP A 114 -12.31 2.44 -11.57
C ASP A 114 -12.55 3.78 -12.28
N VAL A 115 -11.77 4.81 -11.96
CA VAL A 115 -11.84 6.16 -12.56
C VAL A 115 -10.43 6.67 -12.86
N ASP A 116 -10.30 7.69 -13.71
CA ASP A 116 -9.01 8.35 -13.89
C ASP A 116 -8.67 9.16 -12.63
N ILE A 117 -7.44 9.07 -12.14
CA ILE A 117 -7.04 9.76 -10.91
C ILE A 117 -7.10 11.28 -11.03
N SER A 118 -7.05 11.83 -12.26
CA SER A 118 -7.25 13.25 -12.53
C SER A 118 -8.68 13.74 -12.29
N GLU A 119 -9.65 12.81 -12.23
CA GLU A 119 -11.04 13.11 -11.87
C GLU A 119 -11.25 13.20 -10.35
N LEU A 120 -10.28 12.73 -9.56
CA LEU A 120 -10.28 12.77 -8.11
C LEU A 120 -9.54 14.02 -7.61
N ASP A 121 -10.19 14.80 -6.73
CA ASP A 121 -9.58 15.96 -6.07
C ASP A 121 -8.60 15.56 -4.96
N VAL A 122 -7.46 14.96 -5.35
CA VAL A 122 -6.44 14.46 -4.43
C VAL A 122 -5.59 15.61 -3.90
N GLN A 123 -5.88 16.01 -2.66
CA GLN A 123 -5.16 17.09 -1.97
C GLN A 123 -3.92 16.61 -1.20
N GLU A 124 -3.92 15.36 -0.75
CA GLU A 124 -2.88 14.82 0.12
C GLU A 124 -2.53 13.38 -0.28
N ARG A 125 -1.24 13.06 -0.23
CA ARG A 125 -0.68 11.71 -0.40
C ARG A 125 0.21 11.37 0.77
N TRP A 126 0.09 10.14 1.27
CA TRP A 126 0.91 9.64 2.38
C TRP A 126 1.82 8.49 1.94
N PRO A 127 3.05 8.40 2.47
CA PRO A 127 3.92 7.26 2.21
C PRO A 127 3.33 5.98 2.83
N ILE A 128 3.48 4.85 2.14
CA ILE A 128 3.00 3.55 2.62
C ILE A 128 3.84 3.01 3.80
N HIS A 129 5.08 3.47 3.92
CA HIS A 129 5.98 3.15 5.04
C HIS A 129 5.96 4.28 6.06
N ARG A 130 5.43 4.01 7.25
CA ARG A 130 5.41 4.95 8.38
C ARG A 130 5.80 4.22 9.65
N GLN A 131 6.46 4.95 10.54
CA GLN A 131 6.77 4.40 11.86
C GLN A 131 5.48 4.12 12.63
N PRO A 132 5.43 3.02 13.41
CA PRO A 132 4.32 2.79 14.30
C PRO A 132 4.24 3.90 15.37
N PRO A 133 3.05 4.16 15.94
CA PRO A 133 2.90 5.10 17.04
C PRO A 133 3.84 4.78 18.21
N HIS A 134 4.35 5.81 18.90
CA HIS A 134 5.20 5.60 20.07
C HIS A 134 4.43 4.98 21.22
N PHE A 135 5.13 4.26 22.10
CA PHE A 135 4.52 3.60 23.26
C PHE A 135 3.73 4.55 24.16
N ALA A 136 4.20 5.80 24.31
CA ALA A 136 3.54 6.82 25.12
C ALA A 136 2.18 7.25 24.56
N ASP A 137 1.96 7.09 23.26
CA ASP A 137 0.71 7.44 22.57
C ASP A 137 -0.28 6.26 22.51
N LEU A 138 0.11 5.08 23.04
CA LEU A 138 -0.73 3.90 23.02
C LEU A 138 -1.72 3.95 24.19
N GLU A 139 -2.98 4.25 23.87
CA GLU A 139 -4.08 4.09 24.81
C GLU A 139 -4.60 2.64 24.78
N GLY A 140 -4.55 1.98 25.93
CA GLY A 140 -5.24 0.71 26.13
C GLY A 140 -6.74 0.97 26.26
N SER A 141 -7.51 0.74 25.19
CA SER A 141 -8.96 0.74 25.27
C SER A 141 -9.47 -0.63 25.71
N THR A 142 -10.38 -0.64 26.68
CA THR A 142 -11.19 -1.80 27.05
C THR A 142 -12.63 -1.65 26.56
N GLU A 143 -12.90 -0.64 25.73
CA GLU A 143 -14.25 -0.35 25.26
C GLU A 143 -14.67 -1.39 24.21
N MET A 144 -15.84 -1.97 24.43
CA MET A 144 -16.41 -2.95 23.52
C MET A 144 -16.96 -2.24 22.29
N LEU A 145 -16.56 -2.72 21.11
CA LEU A 145 -17.18 -2.36 19.84
C LEU A 145 -18.43 -3.22 19.66
N GLU A 146 -19.61 -2.62 19.86
CA GLU A 146 -20.89 -3.30 19.66
C GLU A 146 -21.11 -3.58 18.17
N THR A 147 -20.97 -4.85 17.77
CA THR A 147 -21.10 -5.25 16.37
C THR A 147 -22.55 -5.42 15.97
N GLY A 148 -23.45 -5.67 16.92
CA GLY A 148 -24.85 -6.03 16.68
C GLY A 148 -25.02 -7.46 16.12
N ILE A 149 -23.96 -8.26 16.13
CA ILE A 149 -23.96 -9.67 15.76
C ILE A 149 -23.94 -10.48 17.06
N LYS A 150 -25.09 -11.06 17.42
CA LYS A 150 -25.30 -11.72 18.73
C LYS A 150 -24.20 -12.70 19.13
N VAL A 151 -23.72 -13.52 18.19
CA VAL A 151 -22.67 -14.51 18.50
C VAL A 151 -21.33 -13.84 18.81
N ILE A 152 -20.99 -12.74 18.14
CA ILE A 152 -19.78 -11.97 18.38
C ILE A 152 -19.91 -11.21 19.70
N ASP A 153 -20.98 -10.44 19.85
CA ASP A 153 -21.16 -9.58 21.03
C ASP A 153 -21.28 -10.39 22.33
N LEU A 154 -21.82 -11.62 22.28
CA LEU A 154 -22.00 -12.47 23.46
C LEU A 154 -20.76 -13.32 23.78
N LEU A 155 -20.14 -13.95 22.77
CA LEU A 155 -19.10 -14.97 22.99
C LEU A 155 -17.68 -14.45 22.78
N THR A 156 -17.48 -13.54 21.84
CA THR A 156 -16.16 -13.03 21.43
C THR A 156 -16.22 -11.54 21.13
N PRO A 157 -16.50 -10.70 22.14
CA PRO A 157 -16.73 -9.27 21.95
C PRO A 157 -15.49 -8.59 21.37
N TYR A 158 -15.71 -7.69 20.41
CA TYR A 158 -14.65 -6.92 19.79
C TYR A 158 -14.29 -5.70 20.66
N ILE A 159 -13.00 -5.33 20.66
CA ILE A 159 -12.51 -4.17 21.41
C ILE A 159 -12.17 -3.07 20.41
N GLN A 160 -12.57 -1.83 20.70
CA GLN A 160 -12.27 -0.68 19.86
C GLN A 160 -10.76 -0.47 19.72
N GLY A 161 -10.28 -0.34 18.48
CA GLY A 161 -8.85 -0.22 18.17
C GLY A 161 -8.05 -1.50 18.41
N GLY A 162 -8.72 -2.62 18.66
CA GLY A 162 -8.13 -3.96 18.75
C GLY A 162 -7.90 -4.60 17.39
N LYS A 163 -7.15 -5.70 17.39
CA LYS A 163 -6.89 -6.54 16.21
C LYS A 163 -7.70 -7.83 16.33
N ILE A 164 -8.43 -8.18 15.29
CA ILE A 164 -9.34 -9.33 15.26
C ILE A 164 -8.89 -10.30 14.16
N GLY A 165 -8.84 -11.58 14.48
CA GLY A 165 -8.57 -12.64 13.51
C GLY A 165 -9.84 -13.38 13.12
N LEU A 166 -10.17 -13.41 11.83
CA LEU A 166 -11.28 -14.19 11.28
C LEU A 166 -10.76 -15.47 10.62
N PHE A 167 -10.79 -16.58 11.37
CA PHE A 167 -10.31 -17.87 10.89
C PHE A 167 -11.45 -18.68 10.26
N GLY A 168 -11.24 -19.18 9.04
CA GLY A 168 -12.24 -19.98 8.36
C GLY A 168 -11.78 -20.50 6.99
N GLY A 169 -12.36 -21.63 6.57
CA GLY A 169 -12.12 -22.25 5.26
C GLY A 169 -12.83 -21.51 4.11
N ALA A 170 -12.86 -22.15 2.93
CA ALA A 170 -13.64 -21.65 1.81
C ALA A 170 -15.15 -21.82 2.06
N GLY A 171 -15.96 -20.84 1.66
CA GLY A 171 -17.42 -20.93 1.72
C GLY A 171 -18.06 -20.78 3.11
N VAL A 172 -17.29 -20.49 4.16
CA VAL A 172 -17.84 -20.36 5.54
C VAL A 172 -18.44 -18.97 5.84
N GLY A 173 -18.56 -18.09 4.83
CA GLY A 173 -19.17 -16.77 4.99
C GLY A 173 -18.24 -15.66 5.50
N LYS A 174 -16.91 -15.80 5.38
CA LYS A 174 -15.96 -14.75 5.80
C LYS A 174 -16.22 -13.40 5.14
N THR A 175 -16.37 -13.39 3.82
CA THR A 175 -16.64 -12.18 3.03
C THR A 175 -17.96 -11.55 3.43
N VAL A 176 -19.01 -12.36 3.61
CA VAL A 176 -20.33 -11.89 4.06
C VAL A 176 -20.23 -11.23 5.44
N LEU A 177 -19.46 -11.80 6.35
CA LEU A 177 -19.24 -11.20 7.67
C LEU A 177 -18.51 -9.86 7.57
N ILE A 178 -17.50 -9.75 6.70
CA ILE A 178 -16.78 -8.50 6.46
C ILE A 178 -17.71 -7.42 5.89
N GLN A 179 -18.50 -7.74 4.86
CA GLN A 179 -19.49 -6.83 4.27
C GLN A 179 -20.52 -6.35 5.30
N GLU A 180 -21.01 -7.26 6.14
CA GLU A 180 -21.94 -6.91 7.22
C GLU A 180 -21.29 -5.98 8.25
N MET A 181 -20.03 -6.25 8.62
CA MET A 181 -19.28 -5.37 9.52
C MET A 181 -19.08 -3.97 8.93
N ILE A 182 -18.72 -3.85 7.65
CA ILE A 182 -18.59 -2.57 6.94
C ILE A 182 -19.91 -1.79 7.00
N THR A 183 -21.01 -2.45 6.66
CA THR A 183 -22.36 -1.85 6.68
C THR A 183 -22.74 -1.35 8.06
N ARG A 184 -22.44 -2.11 9.11
CA ARG A 184 -22.78 -1.74 10.49
C ARG A 184 -21.90 -0.63 11.05
N VAL A 185 -20.60 -0.65 10.76
CA VAL A 185 -19.69 0.44 11.15
C VAL A 185 -20.14 1.76 10.53
N ALA A 186 -20.50 1.75 9.24
CA ALA A 186 -21.01 2.93 8.55
C ALA A 186 -22.33 3.43 9.14
N ARG A 187 -23.29 2.54 9.42
CA ARG A 187 -24.63 2.92 9.91
C ARG A 187 -24.67 3.34 11.38
N ASN A 188 -23.97 2.62 12.25
CA ASN A 188 -24.12 2.77 13.70
C ASN A 188 -23.10 3.73 14.31
N PHE A 189 -21.92 3.83 13.71
CA PHE A 189 -20.80 4.60 14.26
C PHE A 189 -20.37 5.78 13.38
N GLY A 190 -20.98 5.94 12.20
CA GLY A 190 -20.54 6.94 11.21
C GLY A 190 -19.10 6.74 10.74
N GLY A 191 -18.54 5.55 10.96
CA GLY A 191 -17.15 5.22 10.67
C GLY A 191 -16.94 4.94 9.19
N THR A 192 -15.72 5.20 8.71
CA THR A 192 -15.28 4.78 7.38
C THR A 192 -14.58 3.43 7.50
N SER A 193 -14.87 2.52 6.58
CA SER A 193 -14.17 1.23 6.48
C SER A 193 -13.23 1.25 5.28
N VAL A 194 -12.07 0.62 5.43
CA VAL A 194 -11.13 0.37 4.34
C VAL A 194 -10.96 -1.14 4.21
N PHE A 195 -11.08 -1.66 3.00
CA PHE A 195 -10.83 -3.05 2.69
C PHE A 195 -9.52 -3.19 1.91
N ALA A 196 -8.62 -4.07 2.38
CA ALA A 196 -7.37 -4.39 1.70
C ALA A 196 -7.40 -5.86 1.24
N GLY A 197 -7.64 -6.07 -0.05
CA GLY A 197 -7.70 -7.40 -0.66
C GLY A 197 -6.32 -7.97 -0.99
N VAL A 198 -5.62 -8.53 0.00
CA VAL A 198 -4.26 -9.06 -0.21
C VAL A 198 -4.30 -10.50 -0.73
N GLY A 199 -3.94 -10.69 -2.00
CA GLY A 199 -3.89 -12.02 -2.64
C GLY A 199 -5.26 -12.68 -2.80
N GLU A 200 -6.34 -11.90 -2.72
CA GLU A 200 -7.71 -12.36 -2.91
C GLU A 200 -8.03 -12.57 -4.39
N ARG A 201 -9.09 -13.35 -4.65
CA ARG A 201 -9.59 -13.54 -6.03
C ARG A 201 -10.22 -12.24 -6.52
N THR A 202 -9.89 -11.82 -7.75
CA THR A 202 -10.51 -10.64 -8.39
C THR A 202 -12.03 -10.70 -8.42
N LEU A 203 -12.62 -11.90 -8.60
CA LEU A 203 -14.07 -12.11 -8.53
C LEU A 203 -14.67 -11.68 -7.19
N ASN A 204 -14.02 -12.04 -6.08
CA ASN A 204 -14.50 -11.68 -4.74
C ASN A 204 -14.40 -10.17 -4.51
N GLY A 205 -13.45 -9.49 -5.16
CA GLY A 205 -13.30 -8.03 -5.09
C GLY A 205 -14.40 -7.29 -5.83
N ASN A 206 -14.87 -7.83 -6.97
CA ASN A 206 -15.99 -7.25 -7.72
C ASN A 206 -17.35 -7.45 -7.01
N ASP A 207 -17.50 -8.54 -6.27
CA ASP A 207 -18.72 -8.83 -5.50
C ASP A 207 -18.76 -8.13 -4.13
N LEU A 208 -17.63 -7.52 -3.70
CA LEU A 208 -17.50 -6.88 -2.39
C LEU A 208 -18.11 -5.47 -2.38
#